data_AF-A0ABC8TE04-F1
#
_entry.id   AF-A0ABC8TE04-F1
#
_cell.length_a   1.000
_cell.length_b   1.000
_cell.length_c   1.000
_cell.angle_alpha   90.00
_cell.angle_beta   90.00
_cell.angle_gamma   90.00
#
_symmetry.space_group_name_H-M   'P 1'
#
loop_
_entity.id
_entity.type
_entity.pdbx_description
1 polymer ?
#
loop_
_entity_poly.entity_id
_entity_poly.type
_entity_poly.pdbx_seq_one_letter_code
_entity_poly.pdbx_strand_id
1 'polypeptide(L)'
;MKEAEISHFHIVSEIMVNAGKCLMNDYMVDGPSCSTPRKRAFNIPTMACIEDLRTPAFEGLLKSFREAGLGRQANGKVNNHQECMHPFSPSAPEILSGQLRKELEQQNLQ
;
A
#
# COMPACT_ATOMS: atom_id res chain seq x y z
N MET A 1 -58.97 31.76 -7.60
CA MET A 1 -58.94 30.32 -7.98
C MET A 1 -58.38 30.16 -9.39
N LYS A 2 -59.02 30.70 -10.43
CA LYS A 2 -58.51 30.67 -11.82
C LYS A 2 -57.09 31.25 -11.99
N GLU A 3 -56.79 32.37 -11.35
CA GLU A 3 -55.46 32.99 -11.39
C GLU A 3 -54.35 32.06 -10.85
N ALA A 4 -54.65 31.33 -9.78
CA ALA A 4 -53.71 30.39 -9.19
C ALA A 4 -53.47 29.17 -10.08
N GLU A 5 -54.51 28.70 -10.79
CA GLU A 5 -54.40 27.61 -11.76
C GLU A 5 -53.57 28.01 -12.98
N ILE A 6 -53.75 29.24 -13.48
CA ILE A 6 -52.96 29.79 -14.59
C ILE A 6 -51.49 29.96 -14.16
N SER A 7 -51.25 30.52 -12.98
CA SER A 7 -49.91 30.67 -12.40
C SER A 7 -49.21 29.33 -12.21
N HIS A 8 -49.90 28.33 -11.66
CA HIS A 8 -49.37 26.97 -11.49
C HIS A 8 -49.01 26.35 -12.84
N PHE A 9 -49.91 26.43 -13.83
CA PHE A 9 -49.66 25.92 -15.17
C PHE A 9 -48.42 26.58 -15.82
N HIS A 10 -48.26 27.89 -15.63
CA HIS A 10 -47.11 28.62 -16.14
C HIS A 10 -45.80 28.11 -15.52
N ILE A 11 -45.76 27.97 -14.19
CA ILE A 11 -44.58 27.46 -13.47
C ILE A 11 -44.24 26.03 -13.90
N VAL A 12 -45.24 25.16 -14.03
CA VAL A 12 -45.03 23.78 -14.51
C VAL A 12 -44.48 23.78 -15.93
N SER A 13 -44.98 24.66 -16.80
CA SER A 13 -44.49 24.80 -18.17
C SER A 13 -43.04 25.28 -18.21
N GLU A 14 -42.68 26.25 -17.36
CA GLU A 14 -41.31 26.74 -17.24
C GLU A 14 -40.35 25.63 -16.75
N ILE A 15 -40.76 24.87 -15.73
CA ILE A 15 -39.99 23.74 -15.22
C ILE A 15 -39.77 22.71 -16.32
N MET A 16 -40.81 22.35 -17.09
CA MET A 16 -40.69 21.39 -18.19
C MET A 16 -39.71 21.86 -19.27
N VAL A 17 -39.80 23.13 -19.66
CA VAL A 17 -38.90 23.73 -20.66
C VAL A 17 -37.45 23.71 -20.15
N ASN A 18 -37.23 24.12 -18.90
CA ASN A 18 -35.90 24.15 -18.29
C ASN A 18 -35.33 22.74 -18.12
N ALA A 19 -36.12 21.78 -17.66
CA ALA A 19 -35.71 20.39 -17.54
C ALA A 19 -35.32 19.81 -18.90
N GLY A 20 -36.11 20.06 -19.95
CA GLY A 20 -35.79 19.64 -21.31
C GLY A 20 -34.46 20.21 -21.80
N LYS A 21 -34.23 21.52 -21.60
CA LYS A 21 -32.96 22.17 -21.95
C LYS A 21 -31.77 21.53 -21.20
N CYS A 22 -31.88 21.40 -19.88
CA CYS A 22 -30.80 20.86 -19.04
C CYS A 22 -30.45 19.43 -19.41
N LEU A 23 -31.46 18.58 -19.64
CA LEU A 23 -31.27 17.15 -19.89
C LEU A 23 -30.86 16.83 -21.33
N MET A 24 -31.25 17.64 -22.31
CA MET A 24 -31.00 17.36 -23.73
C MET A 24 -29.84 18.19 -24.30
N ASN A 25 -29.78 19.48 -23.99
CA ASN A 25 -28.84 20.40 -24.64
C ASN A 25 -27.62 20.67 -23.77
N ASP A 26 -27.83 20.87 -22.46
CA ASP A 26 -26.75 21.30 -21.55
C ASP A 26 -26.02 20.10 -20.91
N TYR A 27 -26.60 18.89 -20.93
CA TYR A 27 -25.97 17.67 -20.42
C TYR A 27 -24.90 17.15 -21.40
N MET A 28 -23.72 17.76 -21.39
CA MET A 28 -22.57 17.37 -22.20
C MET A 28 -21.64 16.35 -21.51
N VAL A 29 -22.06 15.75 -20.40
CA VAL A 29 -21.22 14.87 -19.55
C VAL A 29 -20.67 13.67 -20.33
N ASP A 30 -21.46 13.13 -21.24
CA ASP A 30 -21.10 11.96 -22.05
C ASP A 30 -20.65 12.32 -23.48
N GLY A 31 -20.39 13.60 -23.74
CA GLY A 31 -19.77 14.00 -25.00
C GLY A 31 -18.50 13.19 -25.18
N PRO A 32 -18.34 12.42 -26.28
CA PRO A 32 -17.16 11.61 -26.47
C PRO A 32 -15.98 12.57 -26.55
N SER A 33 -15.21 12.66 -25.46
CA SER A 33 -14.08 13.55 -25.41
C SER A 33 -13.03 13.15 -26.44
N CYS A 34 -13.14 11.94 -27.04
CA CYS A 34 -12.25 11.35 -28.05
C CYS A 34 -10.76 11.53 -27.73
N SER A 35 -10.45 11.85 -26.47
CA SER A 35 -9.16 12.30 -26.00
C SER A 35 -8.40 11.14 -25.40
N THR A 36 -8.78 9.89 -25.74
CA THR A 36 -8.01 8.71 -25.37
C THR A 36 -6.59 8.93 -25.86
N PRO A 37 -5.62 9.19 -24.97
CA PRO A 37 -4.29 9.54 -25.40
C PRO A 37 -3.73 8.36 -26.17
N ARG A 38 -3.35 8.60 -27.44
CA ARG A 38 -2.79 7.55 -28.30
C ARG A 38 -1.58 6.93 -27.61
N LYS A 39 -1.38 5.61 -27.75
CA LYS A 39 -0.24 4.87 -27.19
C LYS A 39 1.06 5.61 -27.53
N ARG A 40 1.71 6.19 -26.51
CA ARG A 40 3.02 6.84 -26.65
C ARG A 40 4.11 5.80 -26.48
N ALA A 41 5.27 6.03 -27.09
CA ALA A 41 6.46 5.28 -26.74
C ALA A 41 6.80 5.58 -25.27
N PHE A 42 7.03 4.54 -24.47
CA PHE A 42 7.49 4.69 -23.10
C PHE A 42 9.01 4.70 -23.08
N ASN A 43 9.60 5.61 -22.31
CA ASN A 43 11.00 5.51 -21.96
C ASN A 43 11.13 4.42 -20.90
N ILE A 44 11.31 3.17 -21.34
CA ILE A 44 11.57 2.06 -20.43
C ILE A 44 12.99 2.25 -19.88
N PRO A 45 13.17 2.36 -18.55
CA PRO A 45 14.50 2.46 -17.98
C PRO A 45 15.32 1.22 -18.36
N THR A 46 16.60 1.43 -18.64
CA THR A 46 17.51 0.32 -18.94
C THR A 46 17.77 -0.49 -17.67
N MET A 47 18.11 -1.77 -17.83
CA MET A 47 18.54 -2.61 -16.70
C MET A 47 19.74 -1.99 -15.96
N ALA A 48 20.66 -1.34 -16.68
CA ALA A 48 21.77 -0.62 -16.08
C ALA A 48 21.29 0.48 -15.11
N CYS A 49 20.34 1.32 -15.54
CA CYS A 49 19.77 2.37 -14.69
C CYS A 49 19.06 1.80 -13.46
N ILE A 50 18.44 0.63 -13.57
CA ILE A 50 17.78 -0.05 -12.44
C ILE A 50 18.83 -0.58 -11.45
N GLU A 51 19.90 -1.21 -11.93
CA GLU A 51 20.95 -1.75 -11.07
C GLU A 51 21.75 -0.65 -10.37
N ASP A 52 21.97 0.52 -11.01
CA ASP A 52 22.64 1.67 -10.40
C ASP A 52 21.86 2.25 -9.20
N LEU A 53 20.53 2.13 -9.20
CA LEU A 53 19.65 2.60 -8.13
C LEU A 53 19.36 1.52 -7.08
N ARG A 54 19.84 0.29 -7.29
CA ARG A 54 19.60 -0.82 -6.38
C ARG A 54 20.38 -0.63 -5.09
N THR A 55 19.76 -1.00 -3.98
CA THR A 55 20.47 -1.07 -2.69
C THR A 55 21.65 -2.03 -2.81
N PRO A 56 22.89 -1.59 -2.50
CA PRO A 56 24.05 -2.46 -2.48
C PRO A 56 23.88 -3.62 -1.50
N ALA A 57 24.61 -4.72 -1.73
CA ALA A 57 24.64 -5.84 -0.79
C ALA A 57 25.10 -5.39 0.61
N PHE A 58 24.63 -6.08 1.64
CA PHE A 58 24.92 -5.75 3.05
C PHE A 58 26.42 -5.59 3.34
N GLU A 59 27.26 -6.45 2.75
CA GLU A 59 28.72 -6.35 2.86
C GLU A 59 29.27 -5.02 2.31
N GLY A 60 28.74 -4.57 1.16
CA GLY A 60 29.09 -3.29 0.55
C GLY A 60 28.63 -2.09 1.39
N LEU A 61 27.47 -2.20 2.04
CA LEU A 61 27.00 -1.20 3.01
C LEU A 61 27.90 -1.13 4.25
N LEU A 62 28.28 -2.28 4.82
CA LEU A 62 29.14 -2.35 6.00
C LEU A 62 30.54 -1.83 5.71
N LYS A 63 31.08 -2.13 4.52
CA LYS A 63 32.34 -1.57 4.03
C LYS A 63 32.25 -0.05 3.90
N SER A 64 31.20 0.46 3.24
CA SER A 64 30.98 1.91 3.08
C SER A 64 30.84 2.63 4.43
N PHE A 65 30.13 2.03 5.39
CA PHE A 65 29.98 2.58 6.74
C PHE A 65 31.31 2.64 7.50
N ARG A 66 32.14 1.59 7.40
CA ARG A 66 33.47 1.54 8.03
C ARG A 66 34.44 2.51 7.37
N GLU A 67 34.42 2.63 6.05
CA GLU A 67 35.27 3.55 5.29
C GLU A 67 34.85 5.01 5.52
N ALA A 68 33.54 5.29 5.62
CA ALA A 68 33.02 6.59 6.03
C ALA A 68 33.32 6.92 7.51
N GLY A 69 33.57 5.89 8.34
CA GLY A 69 33.85 5.98 9.77
C GLY A 69 35.22 6.50 10.16
N LEU A 70 36.12 6.80 9.22
CA LEU A 70 37.39 7.49 9.52
C LEU A 70 37.20 9.00 9.80
N GLY A 71 35.97 9.52 9.65
CA GLY A 71 35.59 10.89 10.00
C GLY A 71 34.78 10.99 11.30
N ARG A 72 35.48 11.04 12.44
CA ARG A 72 35.02 11.46 13.78
C ARG A 72 33.98 10.56 14.48
N GLN A 73 34.48 9.61 15.27
CA GLN A 73 33.79 9.21 16.51
C GLN A 73 34.09 10.23 17.61
N ALA A 74 33.16 11.13 17.90
CA ALA A 74 33.13 11.82 19.19
C ALA A 74 32.26 10.98 20.13
N ASN A 75 32.92 10.13 20.91
CA ASN A 75 32.49 9.44 22.13
C ASN A 75 30.96 9.21 22.34
N GLY A 76 30.53 7.95 22.22
CA GLY A 76 29.25 7.49 22.73
C GLY A 76 29.17 5.96 22.67
N LYS A 77 29.20 5.30 23.82
CA LYS A 77 29.06 3.84 23.96
C LYS A 77 27.69 3.39 23.45
N VAL A 78 27.65 2.71 22.31
CA VAL A 78 26.41 2.11 21.78
C VAL A 78 26.46 0.60 21.99
N ASN A 79 25.62 0.10 22.88
CA ASN A 79 25.36 -1.32 23.03
C ASN A 79 24.54 -1.75 21.82
N ASN A 80 25.13 -2.49 20.89
CA ASN A 80 24.42 -3.00 19.72
C ASN A 80 23.54 -4.19 20.11
N HIS A 81 22.33 -3.90 20.57
CA HIS A 81 21.21 -4.84 20.46
C HIS A 81 20.10 -4.13 19.68
N GLN A 82 20.31 -4.01 18.37
CA GLN A 82 19.28 -3.58 17.44
C GLN A 82 18.61 -4.83 16.86
N GLU A 83 17.83 -5.53 17.70
CA GLU A 83 16.77 -6.39 17.19
C GLU A 83 15.55 -5.52 16.91
N CYS A 84 15.18 -5.38 15.64
CA CYS A 84 13.79 -5.11 15.27
C CYS A 84 13.58 -5.44 13.79
N MET A 85 12.94 -6.60 13.52
CA MET A 85 11.69 -6.78 12.75
C MET A 85 11.41 -8.31 12.60
N HIS A 86 10.34 -8.78 13.30
CA HIS A 86 9.78 -10.14 13.50
C HIS A 86 8.75 -10.55 12.39
N PRO A 87 8.01 -11.72 12.34
CA PRO A 87 7.69 -12.72 13.39
C PRO A 87 7.66 -14.24 12.98
N PHE A 88 7.55 -15.13 14.01
CA PHE A 88 7.22 -16.57 13.99
C PHE A 88 8.25 -17.60 13.48
N SER A 89 9.18 -17.97 14.37
CA SER A 89 9.56 -19.39 14.52
C SER A 89 9.36 -19.75 15.98
N PRO A 90 8.35 -20.56 16.37
CA PRO A 90 8.35 -21.14 17.70
C PRO A 90 9.44 -22.19 17.73
N SER A 91 10.63 -21.83 18.23
CA SER A 91 11.57 -22.81 18.74
C SER A 91 10.90 -23.50 19.92
N ALA A 92 10.41 -24.73 19.72
CA ALA A 92 9.84 -25.52 20.79
C ALA A 92 10.88 -25.69 21.91
N PRO A 93 10.52 -25.52 23.20
CA PRO A 93 11.40 -25.94 24.28
C PRO A 93 11.42 -27.48 24.31
N GLU A 94 12.54 -28.10 23.94
CA GLU A 94 12.80 -29.54 23.99
C GLU A 94 12.94 -30.09 25.43
N ILE A 95 12.03 -29.74 26.34
CA ILE A 95 12.09 -30.21 27.72
C ILE A 95 10.71 -30.64 28.20
N LEU A 96 10.14 -31.69 27.58
CA LEU A 96 9.13 -32.52 28.23
C LEU A 96 8.84 -33.88 27.55
N SER A 97 9.62 -34.35 26.57
CA SER A 97 9.35 -35.65 25.92
C SER A 97 9.93 -36.84 26.69
N GLY A 98 11.03 -36.64 27.41
CA GLY A 98 11.72 -37.70 28.17
C GLY A 98 11.01 -38.08 29.49
N GLN A 99 10.34 -37.14 30.13
CA GLN A 99 9.67 -37.38 31.43
C GLN A 99 8.38 -38.19 31.27
N LEU A 100 7.55 -37.86 30.28
CA LEU A 100 6.29 -38.56 29.99
C LEU A 100 6.50 -40.02 29.53
N ARG A 101 7.62 -40.31 28.84
CA ARG A 101 7.95 -41.69 28.45
C ARG A 101 8.29 -42.59 29.65
N LYS A 102 8.96 -42.04 30.68
CA LYS A 102 9.32 -42.81 31.87
C LYS A 102 8.11 -43.09 32.78
N GLU A 103 7.13 -42.19 32.84
CA GLU A 103 5.88 -42.46 33.56
C GLU A 103 5.02 -43.54 32.90
N LEU A 104 4.95 -43.57 31.56
CA LEU A 104 4.16 -44.57 30.84
C LEU A 104 4.76 -45.99 30.94
N GLU A 105 6.09 -46.12 30.98
CA GLU A 105 6.75 -47.41 31.22
C GLU A 105 6.55 -47.91 32.65
N GLN A 106 6.51 -47.01 33.64
CA GLN A 106 6.29 -47.36 35.04
C GLN A 106 4.85 -47.78 35.33
N GLN A 107 3.88 -47.30 34.54
CA GLN A 107 2.46 -47.69 34.61
C GLN A 107 2.13 -49.02 33.92
N ASN A 108 3.01 -49.56 33.07
CA ASN A 108 2.76 -50.80 32.31
C ASN A 108 3.43 -52.04 32.92
N LEU A 109 4.06 -51.91 34.10
CA LEU A 109 4.73 -53.00 34.81
C LEU A 109 4.09 -53.30 36.18
N GLN A 110 2.76 -53.25 36.26
CA GLN A 110 1.99 -53.71 37.42
C GLN A 110 0.83 -54.62 37.00
#